data_AF-A0A0L6V5X3-F1
#
_entry.id   AF-A0A0L6V5X3-F1
#
_cell.length_a   1.000
_cell.length_b   1.000
_cell.length_c   1.000
_cell.angle_alpha   90.00
_cell.angle_beta   90.00
_cell.angle_gamma   90.00
#
_symmetry.space_group_name_H-M   'P 1'
#
loop_
_entity.id
_entity.type
_entity.pdbx_description
1 polymer ?
#
loop_
_entity_poly.entity_id
_entity_poly.type
_entity_poly.pdbx_seq_one_letter_code
_entity_poly.pdbx_strand_id
1 'polypeptide(L)'
;IDSSNIAKQSKSWSRIAEDLWTAITKGDLKPVHAAVKTATPTSTNFLHILEITTSSVLSSLLSAVNDSPTRCGAMSFACLLPNSGKSWVFSINIPMGRTINAGVLQRLKRQYTTMHKQANAAGRGTSTNHDGEIAESFVKYVQGAI
;
A
#
# COMPACT_ATOMS: atom_id res chain seq x y z
N ILE A 1 38.10 -24.32 -0.23
CA ILE A 1 37.25 -23.26 0.37
C ILE A 1 38.02 -22.71 1.56
N ASP A 2 38.42 -21.45 1.50
CA ASP A 2 39.44 -20.86 2.37
C ASP A 2 38.89 -20.57 3.78
N SER A 3 39.30 -21.37 4.77
CA SER A 3 38.84 -21.33 6.16
C SER A 3 39.13 -20.00 6.86
N SER A 4 40.09 -19.22 6.35
CA SER A 4 40.46 -17.91 6.91
C SER A 4 39.37 -16.84 6.71
N ASN A 5 38.58 -16.97 5.65
CA ASN A 5 37.54 -15.99 5.30
C ASN A 5 36.26 -16.21 6.13
N ILE A 6 35.93 -17.47 6.42
CA ILE A 6 34.79 -17.87 7.28
C ILE A 6 35.00 -17.37 8.72
N ALA A 7 36.22 -17.48 9.25
CA ALA A 7 36.55 -17.03 10.60
C ALA A 7 36.45 -15.50 10.74
N LYS A 8 36.87 -14.73 9.73
CA LYS A 8 36.73 -13.25 9.73
C LYS A 8 35.27 -12.82 9.62
N GLN A 9 34.49 -13.51 8.80
CA GLN A 9 33.06 -13.22 8.64
C GLN A 9 32.27 -13.54 9.92
N SER A 10 32.54 -14.69 10.56
CA SER A 10 31.97 -15.06 11.86
C SER A 10 32.26 -14.02 12.95
N LYS A 11 33.50 -13.52 13.03
CA LYS A 11 33.91 -12.49 14.00
C LYS A 11 33.30 -11.11 13.75
N SER A 12 32.84 -10.85 12.52
CA SER A 12 32.14 -9.61 12.14
C SER A 12 30.68 -9.65 12.59
N TRP A 13 30.00 -10.76 12.35
CA TRP A 13 28.60 -10.95 12.75
C TRP A 13 28.41 -10.95 14.28
N SER A 14 29.38 -11.47 15.03
CA SER A 14 29.33 -11.44 16.50
C SER A 14 29.37 -10.02 17.06
N ARG A 15 30.15 -9.12 16.45
CA ARG A 15 30.21 -7.71 16.87
C ARG A 15 28.92 -6.96 16.55
N ILE A 16 28.36 -7.19 15.37
CA ILE A 16 27.07 -6.60 14.95
C ILE A 16 25.94 -7.06 15.89
N ALA A 17 25.93 -8.33 16.29
CA ALA A 17 24.95 -8.85 17.21
C ALA A 17 25.05 -8.23 18.61
N GLU A 18 26.26 -8.04 19.14
CA GLU A 18 26.48 -7.39 20.44
C GLU A 18 26.12 -5.90 20.42
N ASP A 19 26.41 -5.19 19.34
CA ASP A 19 26.03 -3.78 19.16
C ASP A 19 24.51 -3.63 19.10
N LEU A 20 23.81 -4.51 18.36
CA LEU A 20 22.36 -4.53 18.29
C LEU A 20 21.73 -4.86 19.66
N TRP A 21 22.25 -5.88 20.33
CA TRP A 21 21.77 -6.29 21.65
C TRP A 21 21.94 -5.16 22.68
N THR A 22 23.08 -4.48 22.64
CA THR A 22 23.38 -3.34 23.51
C THR A 22 22.47 -2.14 23.20
N ALA A 23 22.22 -1.84 21.93
CA ALA A 23 21.31 -0.77 21.51
C ALA A 23 19.87 -1.04 21.99
N ILE A 24 19.40 -2.29 21.90
CA ILE A 24 18.06 -2.69 22.34
C ILE A 24 17.93 -2.64 23.87
N THR A 25 18.90 -3.16 24.60
CA THR A 25 18.80 -3.35 26.06
C THR A 25 19.21 -2.13 26.87
N LYS A 26 20.18 -1.34 26.39
CA LYS A 26 20.68 -0.15 27.10
C LYS A 26 20.06 1.15 26.59
N GLY A 27 19.30 1.11 25.49
CA GLY A 27 18.68 2.28 24.88
C GLY A 27 19.68 3.27 24.28
N ASP A 28 20.95 2.86 24.11
CA ASP A 28 22.04 3.71 23.62
C ASP A 28 21.96 3.79 22.08
N LEU A 29 20.87 4.38 21.59
CA LEU A 29 20.71 4.71 20.19
C LEU A 29 21.59 5.91 19.89
N LYS A 30 22.70 5.67 19.17
CA LYS A 30 23.53 6.75 18.60
C LYS A 30 22.59 7.82 18.02
N PRO A 31 22.73 9.11 18.43
CA PRO A 31 21.83 10.15 18.00
C PRO A 31 21.76 10.13 16.48
N VAL A 32 20.51 10.12 15.98
CA VAL A 32 20.19 10.08 14.57
C VAL A 32 21.12 11.07 13.85
N HIS A 33 21.94 10.57 12.92
CA HIS A 33 22.91 11.38 12.18
C HIS A 33 22.22 12.66 11.69
N ALA A 34 22.82 13.83 11.92
CA ALA A 34 22.25 15.14 11.55
C ALA A 34 21.88 15.29 10.05
N ALA A 35 22.28 14.33 9.21
CA ALA A 35 21.85 14.18 7.82
C ALA A 35 20.40 13.66 7.67
N VAL A 36 19.88 12.93 8.66
CA VAL A 36 18.46 12.55 8.75
C VAL A 36 17.72 13.73 9.39
N LYS A 37 17.71 14.86 8.66
CA LYS A 37 16.70 15.89 8.91
C LYS A 37 15.35 15.23 8.74
N THR A 38 14.47 15.43 9.71
CA THR A 38 13.05 15.04 9.65
C THR A 38 12.51 15.40 8.28
N ALA A 39 12.26 14.38 7.46
CA ALA A 39 11.73 14.59 6.12
C ALA A 39 10.43 15.39 6.28
N THR A 40 10.39 16.57 5.68
CA THR A 40 9.19 17.34 5.36
C THR A 40 8.07 16.35 5.01
N PRO A 41 6.81 16.48 5.47
CA PRO A 41 5.76 15.51 5.16
C PRO A 41 5.70 15.32 3.63
N THR A 42 6.32 14.23 3.18
CA THR A 42 6.72 14.07 1.79
C THR A 42 5.52 13.47 1.06
N SER A 43 5.36 13.79 -0.22
CA SER A 43 4.46 13.11 -1.17
C SER A 43 4.46 11.57 -1.08
N THR A 44 5.52 10.98 -0.49
CA THR A 44 5.62 9.57 -0.09
C THR A 44 4.48 9.10 0.83
N ASN A 45 4.01 9.94 1.77
CA ASN A 45 2.94 9.54 2.69
C ASN A 45 1.61 9.33 1.95
N PHE A 46 1.22 10.28 1.09
CA PHE A 46 0.05 10.14 0.22
C PHE A 46 0.14 8.90 -0.66
N LEU A 47 1.26 8.71 -1.38
CA LEU A 47 1.42 7.58 -2.31
C LEU A 47 1.35 6.24 -1.58
N HIS A 48 1.89 6.18 -0.36
CA HIS A 48 1.81 5.01 0.50
C HIS A 48 0.36 4.73 0.94
N ILE A 49 -0.36 5.75 1.45
CA ILE A 49 -1.78 5.63 1.82
C ILE A 49 -2.59 5.19 0.60
N LEU A 50 -2.31 5.74 -0.58
CA LEU A 50 -2.99 5.38 -1.82
C LEU A 50 -2.78 3.92 -2.18
N GLU A 51 -1.54 3.42 -2.12
CA GLU A 51 -1.24 2.03 -2.43
C GLU A 51 -1.88 1.04 -1.45
N ILE A 52 -1.83 1.32 -0.15
CA ILE A 52 -2.44 0.44 0.85
C ILE A 52 -3.97 0.49 0.73
N THR A 53 -4.56 1.68 0.64
CA THR A 53 -6.01 1.86 0.55
C THR A 53 -6.58 1.17 -0.69
N THR A 54 -5.99 1.41 -1.86
CA THR A 54 -6.43 0.75 -3.10
C THR A 54 -6.28 -0.76 -3.02
N SER A 55 -5.24 -1.28 -2.34
CA SER A 55 -5.09 -2.72 -2.12
C SER A 55 -6.17 -3.32 -1.22
N SER A 56 -6.55 -2.60 -0.16
CA SER A 56 -7.63 -3.01 0.75
C SER A 56 -8.96 -3.09 -0.01
N VAL A 57 -9.33 -1.99 -0.71
CA VAL A 57 -10.56 -1.92 -1.52
C VAL A 57 -10.59 -3.01 -2.59
N LEU A 58 -9.48 -3.25 -3.27
CA LEU A 58 -9.37 -4.30 -4.30
C LEU A 58 -9.64 -5.70 -3.73
N SER A 59 -9.10 -5.97 -2.56
CA SER A 59 -9.22 -7.26 -1.89
C SER A 59 -10.66 -7.49 -1.43
N SER A 60 -11.28 -6.48 -0.81
CA SER A 60 -12.69 -6.52 -0.42
C SER A 60 -13.62 -6.67 -1.63
N LEU A 61 -13.37 -5.94 -2.72
CA LEU A 61 -14.15 -6.06 -3.96
C LEU A 61 -14.02 -7.46 -4.55
N LEU A 62 -12.79 -7.98 -4.69
CA LEU A 62 -12.56 -9.32 -5.24
C LEU A 62 -13.24 -10.40 -4.39
N SER A 63 -13.21 -10.26 -3.06
CA SER A 63 -13.94 -11.15 -2.16
C SER A 63 -15.44 -11.11 -2.43
N ALA A 64 -16.03 -9.92 -2.53
CA ALA A 64 -17.46 -9.77 -2.78
C ALA A 64 -17.88 -10.26 -4.18
N VAL A 65 -17.02 -10.10 -5.20
CA VAL A 65 -17.26 -10.64 -6.54
C VAL A 65 -17.24 -12.17 -6.52
N ASN A 66 -16.34 -12.77 -5.73
CA ASN A 66 -16.22 -14.22 -5.64
C ASN A 66 -17.37 -14.86 -4.84
N ASP A 67 -17.92 -14.13 -3.87
CA ASP A 67 -19.04 -14.57 -3.04
C ASP A 67 -20.39 -14.39 -3.75
N SER A 68 -20.48 -13.45 -4.70
CA SER A 68 -21.68 -13.23 -5.51
C SER A 68 -21.97 -14.39 -6.47
N PRO A 69 -23.19 -14.97 -6.44
CA PRO A 69 -23.58 -16.06 -7.36
C PRO A 69 -23.58 -15.64 -8.83
N THR A 70 -24.00 -14.40 -9.12
CA THR A 70 -24.14 -13.89 -10.48
C THR A 70 -22.85 -13.29 -11.00
N ARG A 71 -21.93 -12.86 -10.11
CA ARG A 71 -20.68 -12.14 -10.44
C ARG A 71 -20.90 -10.90 -11.32
N CYS A 72 -22.15 -10.43 -11.43
CA CYS A 72 -22.58 -9.32 -12.26
C CYS A 72 -23.76 -8.59 -11.61
N GLY A 73 -24.04 -7.37 -12.08
CA GLY A 73 -25.07 -6.49 -11.55
C GLY A 73 -24.59 -5.55 -10.45
N ALA A 74 -25.54 -4.87 -9.80
CA ALA A 74 -25.26 -3.99 -8.67
C ALA A 74 -24.90 -4.84 -7.43
N MET A 75 -23.72 -4.58 -6.87
CA MET A 75 -23.22 -5.24 -5.68
C MET A 75 -22.67 -4.20 -4.71
N SER A 76 -22.79 -4.48 -3.41
CA SER A 76 -22.20 -3.67 -2.36
C SER A 76 -21.22 -4.50 -1.55
N PHE A 77 -20.15 -3.89 -1.09
CA PHE A 77 -19.11 -4.57 -0.32
C PHE A 77 -18.58 -3.64 0.78
N ALA A 78 -18.32 -4.21 1.94
CA ALA A 78 -17.67 -3.50 3.03
C ALA A 78 -16.15 -3.60 2.90
N CYS A 79 -15.46 -2.50 3.15
CA CYS A 79 -14.01 -2.44 3.17
C CYS A 79 -13.55 -1.70 4.43
N LEU A 80 -12.61 -2.31 5.15
CA LEU A 80 -11.95 -1.66 6.28
C LEU A 80 -10.81 -0.80 5.74
N LEU A 81 -10.88 0.51 5.97
CA LEU A 81 -9.84 1.42 5.54
C LEU A 81 -8.64 1.33 6.50
N PRO A 82 -7.44 1.04 5.99
CA PRO A 82 -6.30 0.65 6.81
C PRO A 82 -5.68 1.79 7.63
N ASN A 83 -5.88 3.06 7.22
CA ASN A 83 -5.32 4.20 7.93
C ASN A 83 -6.29 4.74 9.01
N SER A 84 -7.57 4.89 8.66
CA SER A 84 -8.60 5.40 9.58
C SER A 84 -9.23 4.32 10.46
N GLY A 85 -9.08 3.04 10.12
CA GLY A 85 -9.75 1.92 10.80
C GLY A 85 -11.27 1.93 10.62
N LYS A 86 -11.81 2.78 9.75
CA LYS A 86 -13.25 2.91 9.50
C LYS A 86 -13.70 1.89 8.47
N SER A 87 -14.80 1.20 8.74
CA SER A 87 -15.47 0.37 7.75
C SER A 87 -16.35 1.25 6.86
N TRP A 88 -16.14 1.17 5.55
CA TRP A 88 -16.93 1.89 4.55
C TRP A 88 -17.61 0.88 3.62
N VAL A 89 -18.88 1.10 3.32
CA VAL A 89 -19.63 0.30 2.34
C VAL A 89 -19.59 0.98 0.98
N PHE A 90 -19.04 0.29 -0.01
CA PHE A 90 -18.96 0.75 -1.39
C PHE A 90 -19.97 -0.02 -2.24
N SER A 91 -20.49 0.63 -3.28
CA SER A 91 -21.38 0.01 -4.27
C SER A 91 -20.77 0.11 -5.66
N ILE A 92 -20.84 -0.97 -6.42
CA ILE A 92 -20.35 -1.08 -7.79
C ILE A 92 -21.34 -1.86 -8.63
N ASN A 93 -21.53 -1.48 -9.88
CA ASN A 93 -22.38 -2.14 -10.86
C ASN A 93 -21.50 -2.76 -11.95
N ILE A 94 -21.52 -4.09 -12.01
CA ILE A 94 -20.79 -4.86 -13.01
C ILE A 94 -21.72 -5.12 -14.20
N PRO A 95 -21.42 -4.60 -15.40
CA PRO A 95 -22.26 -4.82 -16.58
C PRO A 95 -22.36 -6.30 -16.92
N MET A 96 -23.51 -6.73 -17.45
CA MET A 96 -23.68 -8.10 -17.94
C MET A 96 -22.68 -8.38 -19.07
N GLY A 97 -21.98 -9.51 -18.99
CA GLY A 97 -20.97 -9.91 -19.98
C GLY A 97 -19.55 -9.39 -19.71
N ARG A 98 -19.35 -8.53 -18.70
CA ARG A 98 -18.00 -8.18 -18.21
C ARG A 98 -17.57 -9.13 -17.10
N THR A 99 -16.37 -9.69 -17.24
CA THR A 99 -15.76 -10.52 -16.20
C THR A 99 -14.74 -9.71 -15.40
N ILE A 100 -15.07 -9.45 -14.14
CA ILE A 100 -14.10 -8.89 -13.20
C ILE A 100 -13.27 -10.04 -12.63
N ASN A 101 -11.99 -10.06 -12.99
CA ASN A 101 -11.03 -11.01 -12.45
C ASN A 101 -9.87 -10.26 -11.75
N ALA A 102 -9.10 -11.00 -10.95
CA ALA A 102 -7.97 -10.44 -10.22
C ALA A 102 -6.96 -9.75 -11.16
N GLY A 103 -6.74 -10.26 -12.38
CA GLY A 103 -5.83 -9.67 -13.35
C GLY A 103 -6.30 -8.29 -13.84
N VAL A 104 -7.59 -8.13 -14.16
CA VAL A 104 -8.20 -6.85 -14.56
C VAL A 104 -8.09 -5.84 -13.42
N LEU A 105 -8.51 -6.26 -12.22
CA LEU A 105 -8.47 -5.44 -11.02
C LEU A 105 -7.05 -4.96 -10.67
N GLN A 106 -6.05 -5.84 -10.74
CA GLN A 106 -4.65 -5.48 -10.51
C GLN A 106 -4.11 -4.51 -11.58
N ARG A 107 -4.52 -4.66 -12.85
CA ARG A 107 -4.17 -3.71 -13.91
C ARG A 107 -4.76 -2.32 -13.63
N LEU A 108 -6.04 -2.24 -13.28
CA LEU A 108 -6.70 -0.98 -12.93
C LEU A 108 -6.03 -0.30 -11.74
N LYS A 109 -5.67 -1.06 -10.70
CA LYS A 109 -4.87 -0.55 -9.58
C LYS A 109 -3.53 0.04 -10.06
N ARG A 110 -2.79 -0.68 -10.92
CA ARG A 110 -1.51 -0.20 -11.46
C ARG A 110 -1.67 1.07 -12.30
N GLN A 111 -2.71 1.15 -13.13
CA GLN A 111 -3.01 2.34 -13.93
C GLN A 111 -3.32 3.54 -13.03
N TYR A 112 -4.22 3.35 -12.06
CA TYR A 112 -4.59 4.38 -11.09
C TYR A 112 -3.39 4.89 -10.28
N THR A 113 -2.64 3.98 -9.65
CA THR A 113 -1.44 4.33 -8.86
C THR A 113 -0.37 5.04 -9.71
N THR A 114 -0.15 4.59 -10.95
CA THR A 114 0.81 5.23 -11.87
C THR A 114 0.37 6.63 -12.27
N MET A 115 -0.92 6.82 -12.56
CA MET A 115 -1.48 8.14 -12.86
C MET A 115 -1.25 9.13 -11.72
N HIS A 116 -1.53 8.72 -10.47
CA HIS A 116 -1.29 9.55 -9.29
C HIS A 116 0.21 9.81 -9.03
N LYS A 117 1.08 8.83 -9.26
CA LYS A 117 2.53 9.01 -9.19
C LYS A 117 3.02 10.06 -10.19
N GLN A 118 2.56 9.98 -11.44
CA GLN A 118 2.92 10.95 -12.48
C GLN A 118 2.37 12.35 -12.18
N ALA A 119 1.13 12.45 -11.70
CA ALA A 119 0.54 13.73 -11.31
C ALA A 119 1.31 14.37 -10.15
N ASN A 120 1.69 13.59 -9.14
CA ASN A 120 2.50 14.06 -8.02
C ASN A 120 3.90 14.52 -8.47
N ALA A 121 4.56 13.76 -9.35
CA ALA A 121 5.86 14.14 -9.91
C ALA A 121 5.79 15.44 -10.73
N ALA A 122 4.67 15.69 -11.41
CA ALA A 122 4.41 16.92 -12.16
C ALA A 122 3.95 18.10 -11.29
N GLY A 123 3.91 17.96 -9.96
CA GLY A 123 3.44 19.01 -9.04
C GLY A 123 1.92 19.26 -9.08
N ARG A 124 1.16 18.42 -9.78
CA ARG A 124 -0.32 18.46 -9.87
C ARG A 124 -0.97 17.44 -8.94
N GLY A 125 -0.22 16.98 -7.95
CA GLY A 125 -0.67 15.99 -6.99
C GLY A 125 -1.77 16.52 -6.09
N THR A 126 -2.71 15.65 -5.70
CA THR A 126 -3.67 16.00 -4.65
C THR A 126 -2.97 15.93 -3.29
N SER A 127 -3.27 16.87 -2.40
CA SER A 127 -2.80 16.86 -1.00
C SER A 127 -3.70 16.03 -0.07
N THR A 128 -4.70 15.37 -0.63
CA THR A 128 -5.73 14.65 0.13
C THR A 128 -5.18 13.32 0.65
N ASN A 129 -4.70 13.33 1.89
CA ASN A 129 -4.19 12.14 2.58
C ASN A 129 -5.31 11.28 3.22
N HIS A 130 -6.57 11.60 2.93
CA HIS A 130 -7.72 10.89 3.48
C HIS A 130 -7.97 9.61 2.66
N ASP A 131 -7.81 8.47 3.33
CA ASP A 131 -8.07 7.14 2.77
C ASP A 131 -9.50 6.98 2.24
N GLY A 132 -10.49 7.60 2.88
CA GLY A 132 -11.88 7.61 2.41
C GLY A 132 -12.07 8.17 1.00
N GLU A 133 -11.52 9.36 0.75
CA GLU A 133 -11.62 10.02 -0.56
C GLU A 133 -10.88 9.24 -1.65
N ILE A 134 -9.73 8.67 -1.31
CA ILE A 134 -8.94 7.83 -2.21
C ILE A 134 -9.73 6.55 -2.55
N ALA A 135 -10.34 5.91 -1.55
CA ALA A 135 -11.13 4.71 -1.75
C ALA A 135 -12.35 4.98 -2.65
N GLU A 136 -13.09 6.06 -2.39
CA GLU A 136 -14.25 6.45 -3.21
C GLU A 136 -13.83 6.81 -4.64
N SER A 137 -12.76 7.57 -4.80
CA SER A 137 -12.17 7.91 -6.10
C SER A 137 -11.77 6.64 -6.88
N PHE A 138 -11.13 5.68 -6.20
CA PHE A 138 -10.73 4.43 -6.82
C PHE A 138 -11.93 3.57 -7.23
N VAL A 139 -12.98 3.46 -6.41
CA VAL A 139 -14.21 2.74 -6.78
C VAL A 139 -14.88 3.38 -7.99
N LYS A 140 -14.98 4.72 -8.04
CA LYS A 140 -15.48 5.46 -9.21
C LYS A 140 -14.63 5.20 -10.46
N TYR A 141 -13.30 5.15 -10.31
CA TYR A 141 -12.39 4.83 -11.40
C TYR A 141 -12.60 3.41 -11.93
N VAL A 142 -12.72 2.42 -11.04
CA VAL A 142 -13.01 1.03 -11.42
C VAL A 142 -14.37 0.95 -12.12
N GLN A 143 -15.40 1.60 -11.58
CA GLN A 143 -16.74 1.64 -12.18
C GLN A 143 -16.76 2.22 -13.59
N GLY A 144 -15.97 3.26 -13.85
CA GLY A 144 -15.87 3.88 -15.18
C GLY A 144 -15.02 3.07 -16.17
N ALA A 145 -14.22 2.12 -15.70
CA ALA A 145 -13.29 1.34 -16.51
C ALA A 145 -13.80 -0.08 -16.84
N ILE A 146 -14.88 -0.54 -16.20
CA ILE A 146 -15.54 -1.84 -16.45
C ILE A 146 -16.70 -1.69 -17.44
#